data_AF-A0A0K0D5F6-F1
#
_entry.id   AF-A0A0K0D5F6-F1
#
_cell.length_a   1.000
_cell.length_b   1.000
_cell.length_c   1.000
_cell.angle_alpha   90.00
_cell.angle_beta   90.00
_cell.angle_gamma   90.00
#
_symmetry.space_group_name_H-M   'P 1'
#
loop_
_entity.id
_entity.type
_entity.pdbx_description
1 polymer ?
#
loop_
_entity_poly.entity_id
_entity_poly.type
_entity_poly.pdbx_seq_one_letter_code
_entity_poly.pdbx_strand_id
1 'polypeptide(L)'
;MTFRFDNRSVTFEEHQAEEHNLWHYLYFIVWLQIKDETEFTGPESYVAQCVKDRNLDWFPRMRAISLQDGDSESDQSEITALREQLRQQSQSINELAATVDNLRQVEF
;
A
#
# COMPACT_ATOMS: atom_id res chain seq x y z
N MET A 1 -9.62 15.46 21.05
CA MET A 1 -9.94 15.37 19.62
C MET A 1 -10.33 13.93 19.36
N THR A 2 -11.62 13.64 19.35
CA THR A 2 -12.17 12.27 19.35
C THR A 2 -12.38 11.83 17.91
N PHE A 3 -11.59 10.86 17.43
CA PHE A 3 -11.74 10.27 16.10
C PHE A 3 -13.03 9.42 16.08
N ARG A 4 -13.97 9.70 15.17
CA ARG A 4 -15.22 8.94 15.05
C ARG A 4 -14.97 7.60 14.36
N PHE A 5 -14.97 6.52 15.14
CA PHE A 5 -14.99 5.14 14.68
C PHE A 5 -16.44 4.67 14.49
N ASP A 6 -17.22 5.37 13.67
CA ASP A 6 -18.67 5.08 13.57
C ASP A 6 -19.00 3.86 12.69
N ASN A 7 -18.02 3.11 12.17
CA ASN A 7 -18.30 1.93 11.33
C ASN A 7 -17.16 0.90 11.19
N ARG A 8 -16.19 0.82 12.12
CA ARG A 8 -15.05 -0.12 12.02
C ARG A 8 -15.02 -1.15 13.15
N SER A 9 -14.45 -2.33 12.86
CA SER A 9 -14.29 -3.46 13.78
C SER A 9 -13.25 -3.24 14.88
N VAL A 10 -12.51 -2.13 14.86
CA VAL A 10 -11.45 -1.80 15.82
C VAL A 10 -11.92 -0.65 16.70
N THR A 11 -11.80 -0.81 18.01
CA THR A 11 -12.17 0.21 19.00
C THR A 11 -11.11 1.32 19.09
N PHE A 12 -11.48 2.48 19.65
CA PHE A 12 -10.52 3.56 19.90
C PHE A 12 -9.40 3.11 20.83
N GLU A 13 -9.73 2.31 21.84
CA GLU A 13 -8.80 1.76 22.83
C GLU A 13 -7.78 0.82 22.18
N GLU A 14 -8.22 -0.10 21.33
CA GLU A 14 -7.32 -1.00 20.59
C GLU A 14 -6.43 -0.22 19.61
N HIS A 15 -6.99 0.75 18.88
CA HIS A 15 -6.22 1.63 18.00
C HIS A 15 -5.14 2.41 18.75
N GLN A 16 -5.47 2.95 19.93
CA GLN A 16 -4.51 3.66 20.77
C GLN A 16 -3.44 2.72 21.34
N ALA A 17 -3.82 1.51 21.77
CA ALA A 17 -2.92 0.57 22.43
C ALA A 17 -1.95 -0.12 21.46
N GLU A 18 -2.40 -0.43 20.24
CA GLU A 18 -1.66 -1.23 19.27
C GLU A 18 -1.06 -0.39 18.13
N GLU A 19 -1.81 0.56 17.57
CA GLU A 19 -1.36 1.37 16.42
C GLU A 19 -0.71 2.69 16.83
N HIS A 20 -1.21 3.33 17.90
CA HIS A 20 -0.75 4.65 18.36
C HIS A 20 -0.24 4.66 19.81
N ASN A 21 0.47 3.60 20.20
CA ASN A 21 1.07 3.53 21.52
C ASN A 21 2.27 4.49 21.64
N LEU A 22 2.09 5.57 22.40
CA LEU A 22 3.11 6.60 22.57
C LEU A 22 4.45 6.05 23.13
N TRP A 23 4.40 4.97 23.91
CA TRP A 23 5.62 4.36 24.47
C TRP A 23 6.47 3.69 23.40
N HIS A 24 5.85 3.11 22.37
CA HIS A 24 6.60 2.55 21.24
C HIS A 24 7.36 3.63 20.48
N TYR A 25 6.77 4.83 20.29
CA TYR A 25 7.47 5.96 19.68
C TYR A 25 8.64 6.46 20.53
N LEU A 26 8.44 6.58 21.85
CA LEU A 26 9.51 6.99 22.76
C LEU A 26 10.66 5.98 22.77
N TYR A 27 10.33 4.69 22.86
CA TYR A 27 11.30 3.61 22.78
C TYR A 27 12.09 3.68 21.48
N PHE A 28 11.42 3.88 20.34
CA PHE A 28 12.06 3.97 19.03
C PHE A 28 13.02 5.17 18.92
N ILE A 29 12.64 6.34 19.44
CA ILE A 29 13.52 7.51 19.47
C ILE A 29 14.77 7.24 20.31
N VAL A 30 14.62 6.63 21.50
CA VAL A 30 15.76 6.27 22.35
C VAL A 30 16.62 5.18 21.70
N TRP A 31 16.00 4.21 21.04
CA TRP A 31 16.68 3.16 20.30
C TRP A 31 17.60 3.74 19.21
N LEU A 32 17.11 4.69 18.42
CA LEU A 32 17.90 5.38 17.40
C LEU A 32 19.09 6.18 17.98
N GLN A 33 19.05 6.57 19.26
CA GLN A 33 20.16 7.27 19.91
C GLN A 33 21.27 6.32 20.39
N ILE A 34 20.95 5.04 20.58
CA ILE A 34 21.87 4.03 21.14
C ILE A 34 22.45 3.13 20.05
N LYS A 35 21.66 2.85 19.01
CA LYS A 35 22.06 2.01 17.88
C LYS A 35 23.13 2.70 17.01
N ASP A 36 24.06 1.92 16.47
CA ASP A 36 25.07 2.40 15.53
C ASP A 36 24.42 2.92 14.24
N GLU A 37 24.77 4.14 13.82
CA GLU A 37 24.21 4.77 12.61
C GLU A 37 24.50 3.98 11.33
N THR A 38 25.58 3.19 11.30
CA THR A 38 25.95 2.35 10.14
C THR A 38 25.05 1.13 9.99
N GLU A 39 24.32 0.75 11.05
CA GLU A 39 23.37 -0.37 11.05
C GLU A 39 21.92 0.10 10.84
N PHE A 40 21.70 1.39 10.60
CA PHE A 40 20.37 1.90 10.31
C PHE A 40 19.86 1.36 8.98
N THR A 41 18.63 0.86 9.03
CA THR A 41 17.82 0.63 7.84
C THR A 41 17.42 1.97 7.21
N GLY A 42 16.95 1.94 5.95
CA GLY A 42 16.49 3.15 5.25
C GLY A 42 15.49 4.01 6.04
N PRO A 43 14.41 3.42 6.60
CA PRO A 43 13.45 4.14 7.43
C PRO A 43 14.06 4.69 8.73
N GLU A 44 14.93 3.92 9.40
CA GLU A 44 15.60 4.38 10.62
C GLU A 44 16.47 5.60 10.35
N SER A 45 17.24 5.60 9.26
CA SER A 45 18.05 6.75 8.83
C SER A 45 17.18 7.99 8.54
N TYR A 46 16.05 7.80 7.86
CA TYR A 46 15.11 8.89 7.59
C TYR A 46 14.55 9.49 8.88
N VAL A 47 14.10 8.65 9.82
CA VAL A 47 13.55 9.13 11.09
C VAL A 47 14.63 9.77 11.95
N ALA A 48 15.84 9.20 12.01
CA ALA A 48 16.96 9.77 12.74
C ALA A 48 17.31 11.17 12.24
N GLN A 49 17.31 11.39 10.91
CA GLN A 49 17.50 12.72 10.33
C GLN A 49 16.36 13.67 10.71
N CYS A 50 15.10 13.23 10.63
CA CYS A 50 13.97 14.05 11.03
C CYS A 50 14.05 14.46 12.51
N VAL A 51 14.46 13.56 13.41
CA VAL A 51 14.66 13.86 14.83
C VAL A 51 15.78 14.89 15.02
N LYS A 52 16.91 14.74 14.32
CA LYS A 52 18.03 15.71 14.35
C LYS A 52 17.57 17.10 13.89
N ASP A 53 16.76 17.16 12.83
CA ASP A 53 16.24 18.41 12.25
C ASP A 53 15.00 18.96 12.96
N ARG A 54 14.53 18.29 14.02
CA ARG A 54 13.26 18.58 14.71
C ARG A 54 12.05 18.61 13.77
N ASN A 55 12.11 17.83 12.70
CA ASN A 55 11.02 17.62 11.76
C ASN A 55 10.06 16.56 12.33
N LEU A 56 8.77 16.90 12.44
CA LEU A 56 7.72 16.01 12.95
C LEU A 56 6.93 15.29 11.84
N ASP A 57 7.34 15.43 10.59
CA ASP A 57 6.64 14.86 9.42
C ASP A 57 6.70 13.34 9.32
N TRP A 58 7.63 12.71 10.04
CA TRP A 58 7.72 11.26 10.11
C TRP A 58 6.62 10.63 10.99
N PHE A 59 5.96 11.41 11.85
CA PHE A 59 4.82 10.90 12.62
C PHE A 59 3.61 10.70 11.71
N PRO A 60 2.92 9.54 11.77
CA PRO A 60 1.69 9.33 11.03
C PRO A 60 0.61 10.28 11.55
N ARG A 61 0.25 11.27 10.72
CA ARG A 61 -0.83 12.23 10.99
C ARG A 61 -2.04 11.89 10.13
N MET A 62 -3.20 11.74 10.77
CA MET A 62 -4.47 11.43 10.09
C MET A 62 -4.42 10.13 9.24
N ARG A 63 -3.47 9.24 9.54
CA ARG A 63 -3.25 7.95 8.86
C ARG A 63 -3.05 6.90 9.93
N ALA A 64 -3.67 5.74 9.73
CA ALA A 64 -3.54 4.58 10.58
C ALA A 64 -3.72 3.32 9.75
N ILE A 65 -3.24 2.20 10.25
CA ILE A 65 -3.34 0.91 9.54
C ILE A 65 -4.82 0.53 9.42
N SER A 66 -5.58 0.65 10.50
CA SER A 66 -7.05 0.53 10.53
C SER A 66 -7.82 1.51 9.61
N LEU A 67 -7.17 2.51 9.02
CA LEU A 67 -7.77 3.47 8.09
C LEU A 67 -7.53 3.12 6.60
N GLN A 68 -6.72 2.09 6.29
CA GLN A 68 -6.27 1.77 4.92
C GLN A 68 -7.31 1.11 4.00
N ASP A 69 -8.56 0.96 4.44
CA ASP A 69 -9.65 0.33 3.64
C ASP A 69 -9.97 1.01 2.30
N GLY A 70 -9.38 2.18 1.98
CA GLY A 70 -9.66 2.93 0.75
C GLY A 70 -8.77 2.63 -0.46
N ASP A 71 -7.56 2.10 -0.27
CA ASP A 71 -6.63 1.86 -1.39
C ASP A 71 -6.84 0.49 -2.05
N SER A 72 -7.36 -0.49 -1.31
CA SER A 72 -7.60 -1.85 -1.81
C SER A 72 -8.80 -1.94 -2.77
N GLU A 73 -9.80 -1.07 -2.68
CA GLU A 73 -10.91 -1.01 -3.67
C GLU A 73 -10.42 -0.52 -5.05
N SER A 74 -9.50 0.46 -5.06
CA SER A 74 -8.89 0.98 -6.30
C SER A 74 -8.11 -0.11 -7.02
N ASP A 75 -7.23 -0.80 -6.29
CA ASP A 75 -6.39 -1.88 -6.83
C ASP A 75 -7.23 -3.05 -7.36
N GLN A 76 -8.33 -3.39 -6.67
CA GLN A 76 -9.23 -4.46 -7.10
C GLN A 76 -9.99 -4.10 -8.39
N SER A 77 -10.36 -2.83 -8.56
CA SER A 77 -11.02 -2.34 -9.77
C SER A 77 -10.07 -2.38 -10.98
N GLU A 78 -8.80 -2.02 -10.78
CA GLU A 78 -7.79 -2.00 -11.84
C GLU A 78 -7.42 -3.43 -12.28
N ILE A 79 -7.27 -4.36 -11.33
CA ILE A 79 -7.05 -5.79 -11.63
C ILE A 79 -8.22 -6.36 -12.44
N THR A 80 -9.45 -5.97 -12.13
CA THR A 80 -10.65 -6.42 -12.85
C THR A 80 -10.67 -5.88 -14.28
N ALA A 81 -10.32 -4.60 -14.47
CA ALA A 81 -10.21 -3.99 -15.79
C ALA A 81 -9.12 -4.65 -16.65
N LEU A 82 -7.95 -4.94 -16.06
CA LEU A 82 -6.84 -5.61 -16.74
C LEU A 82 -7.21 -7.05 -17.17
N ARG A 83 -7.95 -7.79 -16.34
CA ARG A 83 -8.44 -9.13 -16.69
C ARG A 83 -9.38 -9.10 -17.90
N GLU A 84 -10.26 -8.11 -17.97
CA GLU A 84 -11.19 -7.97 -19.11
C GLU A 84 -10.46 -7.57 -20.39
N GLN A 85 -9.46 -6.68 -20.31
CA GLN A 85 -8.61 -6.36 -21.46
C GLN A 85 -7.88 -7.58 -22.00
N LEU A 86 -7.32 -8.42 -21.12
CA LEU A 86 -6.61 -9.64 -21.52
C LEU A 86 -7.55 -10.64 -22.21
N ARG A 87 -8.80 -10.74 -21.74
CA ARG A 87 -9.85 -11.56 -22.36
C ARG A 87 -10.16 -11.09 -23.78
N GLN A 88 -10.34 -9.78 -23.96
CA GLN A 88 -10.64 -9.18 -25.28
C GLN A 88 -9.48 -9.36 -26.27
N GLN A 89 -8.23 -9.19 -25.81
CA GLN A 89 -7.05 -9.44 -26.63
C GLN A 89 -6.95 -10.91 -27.05
N SER A 90 -7.19 -11.86 -26.13
CA SER A 90 -7.19 -13.28 -26.45
C SER A 90 -8.25 -13.65 -27.48
N GLN A 91 -9.47 -13.08 -27.35
CA GLN A 91 -10.52 -13.29 -28.34
C GLN A 91 -10.13 -12.74 -29.72
N SER A 92 -9.58 -11.53 -29.78
CA SER A 92 -9.12 -10.91 -31.03
C SER A 92 -8.01 -11.72 -31.71
N ILE A 93 -7.08 -12.27 -30.93
CA ILE A 93 -6.03 -13.16 -31.45
C ILE A 93 -6.64 -14.42 -32.07
N ASN A 94 -7.62 -15.04 -31.42
CA ASN A 94 -8.28 -16.23 -31.95
C ASN A 94 -9.07 -15.94 -33.23
N GLU A 95 -9.75 -14.79 -33.31
CA GLU A 95 -10.48 -14.36 -34.51
C GLU A 95 -9.55 -14.07 -35.69
N LEU A 96 -8.42 -13.39 -35.43
CA LEU A 96 -7.39 -13.16 -36.45
C LEU A 96 -6.76 -14.48 -36.90
N ALA A 97 -6.45 -15.39 -35.99
CA ALA A 97 -5.90 -16.70 -36.31
C ALA A 97 -6.86 -17.51 -37.22
N ALA A 98 -8.16 -17.51 -36.89
CA ALA A 98 -9.17 -18.15 -37.72
C ALA A 98 -9.29 -17.49 -39.11
N THR A 99 -9.20 -16.16 -39.18
CA THR A 99 -9.25 -15.43 -40.46
C THR A 99 -8.04 -15.77 -41.34
N VAL A 100 -6.84 -15.81 -40.76
CA VAL A 100 -5.61 -16.23 -41.47
C VAL A 100 -5.75 -17.66 -41.97
N ASP A 101 -6.29 -18.58 -41.17
CA ASP A 101 -6.44 -19.98 -41.56
C ASP A 101 -7.44 -20.15 -42.71
N ASN A 102 -8.56 -19.41 -42.68
CA ASN A 102 -9.51 -19.37 -43.80
C ASN A 102 -8.87 -18.83 -45.09
N LEU A 103 -8.08 -17.75 -45.01
CA LEU A 103 -7.40 -17.20 -46.18
C LEU A 103 -6.37 -18.18 -46.77
N ARG A 104 -5.66 -18.93 -45.93
CA ARG A 104 -4.74 -20.00 -46.39
C ARG A 104 -5.45 -21.14 -47.11
N GLN A 105 -6.70 -21.44 -46.75
CA GLN A 105 -7.50 -22.48 -47.40
C GLN A 105 -8.11 -22.04 -48.73
N VAL A 106 -8.25 -20.73 -48.97
CA VAL A 106 -8.81 -20.15 -50.21
C VAL A 106 -7.77 -19.99 -51.32
N GLU A 107 -6.46 -20.03 -51.00
CA GLU A 107 -5.37 -19.96 -51.99
C GLU A 107 -5.01 -21.30 -52.68
N PHE A 108 -5.89 -22.31 -52.66
CA PHE A 108 -5.75 -23.56 -53.44
C PHE A 108 -7.01 -23.90 -54.24
#